data_AF-A0A2D5F6H3-F1
#
_entry.id   AF-A0A2D5F6H3-F1
#
_cell.length_a   1.000
_cell.length_b   1.000
_cell.length_c   1.000
_cell.angle_alpha   90.00
_cell.angle_beta   90.00
_cell.angle_gamma   90.00
#
_symmetry.space_group_name_H-M   'P 1'
#
loop_
_entity.id
_entity.type
_entity.pdbx_description
1 polymer ?
#
loop_
_entity_poly.entity_id
_entity_poly.type
_entity_poly.pdbx_seq_one_letter_code
_entity_poly.pdbx_strand_id
1 'polypeptide(L)'
;MRVLAGQSVNPWINRQIMDWQNAYESADAFAVAPYFGGYIGNLNNVPTAPTFSVPYLLSLCQIDLVNNHQVFTRQNRVDTTQRGLKLLAYEGGQHLVGVGAAQSNQTLTNLFVTANRDPGMRQLYYNDLNGWFTEGADLFMLYRLTGDYGQYGSFGLVEWQSQPRSTSPKWLGVMDYLGY
;
A
#
# COMPACT_ATOMS: atom_id res chain seq x y z
N MET A 1 12.78 12.82 16.17
CA MET A 1 12.23 12.92 14.81
C MET A 1 10.83 13.52 14.92
N ARG A 2 10.57 14.64 14.26
CA ARG A 2 9.28 15.33 14.17
C ARG A 2 8.69 15.06 12.79
N VAL A 3 7.43 14.68 12.72
CA VAL A 3 6.81 14.16 11.50
C VAL A 3 5.52 14.90 11.20
N LEU A 4 5.39 15.40 9.98
CA LEU A 4 4.12 15.80 9.38
C LEU A 4 3.51 14.61 8.66
N ALA A 5 2.19 14.54 8.57
CA ALA A 5 1.52 13.42 7.91
C ALA A 5 0.46 13.90 6.90
N GLY A 6 0.27 13.11 5.86
CA GLY A 6 -0.72 13.37 4.83
C GLY A 6 -1.15 12.12 4.08
N GLN A 7 -1.61 12.32 2.84
CA GLN A 7 -2.19 11.28 1.99
C GLN A 7 -1.29 11.01 0.80
N SER A 8 -0.94 9.75 0.55
CA SER A 8 -0.09 9.37 -0.59
C SER A 8 -0.64 9.89 -1.92
N VAL A 9 -1.95 9.72 -2.14
CA VAL A 9 -2.65 10.07 -3.39
C VAL A 9 -3.07 11.54 -3.51
N ASN A 10 -2.68 12.42 -2.58
CA ASN A 10 -3.02 13.84 -2.65
C ASN A 10 -1.82 14.78 -2.40
N PRO A 11 -0.85 14.85 -3.32
CA PRO A 11 0.31 15.73 -3.17
C PRO A 11 -0.05 17.22 -3.03
N TRP A 12 -1.18 17.65 -3.62
CA TRP A 12 -1.63 19.03 -3.48
C TRP A 12 -1.92 19.39 -2.02
N ILE A 13 -2.70 18.57 -1.30
CA ILE A 13 -2.93 18.74 0.14
C ILE A 13 -1.62 18.64 0.93
N ASN A 14 -0.74 17.70 0.58
CA ASN A 14 0.52 17.52 1.30
C ASN A 14 1.39 18.78 1.24
N ARG A 15 1.43 19.48 0.09
CA ARG A 15 2.09 20.79 -0.02
C ARG A 15 1.44 21.82 0.91
N GLN A 16 0.11 21.88 0.97
CA GLN A 16 -0.57 22.79 1.89
C GLN A 16 -0.19 22.51 3.35
N ILE A 17 -0.14 21.25 3.75
CA ILE A 17 0.25 20.85 5.12
C ILE A 17 1.67 21.26 5.42
N MET A 18 2.61 21.00 4.51
CA MET A 18 4.01 21.34 4.71
C MET A 18 4.25 22.85 4.74
N ASP A 19 3.59 23.62 3.88
CA ASP A 19 3.82 25.06 3.69
C ASP A 19 3.05 25.92 4.69
N TRP A 20 1.99 25.40 5.29
CA TRP A 20 1.19 26.16 6.26
C TRP A 20 2.06 26.63 7.42
N GLN A 21 2.23 27.95 7.53
CA GLN A 21 3.12 28.59 8.50
C GLN A 21 4.56 28.03 8.49
N ASN A 22 5.08 27.63 7.33
CA ASN A 22 6.39 27.00 7.19
C ASN A 22 6.58 25.78 8.10
N ALA A 23 5.53 24.96 8.29
CA ALA A 23 5.59 23.78 9.15
C ALA A 23 6.76 22.84 8.83
N TYR A 24 7.18 22.78 7.56
CA TYR A 24 8.34 22.01 7.13
C TYR A 24 9.66 22.40 7.83
N GLU A 25 9.84 23.65 8.27
CA GLU A 25 11.03 24.08 9.03
C GLU A 25 11.09 23.46 10.44
N SER A 26 9.94 22.99 10.93
CA SER A 26 9.79 22.39 12.26
C SER A 26 9.64 20.86 12.22
N ALA A 27 9.86 20.23 11.06
CA ALA A 27 9.75 18.79 10.88
C ALA A 27 11.05 18.21 10.30
N ASP A 28 11.26 16.90 10.51
CA ASP A 28 12.39 16.16 9.94
C ASP A 28 11.93 15.25 8.78
N ALA A 29 10.63 14.94 8.73
CA ALA A 29 10.05 14.07 7.72
C ALA A 29 8.56 14.36 7.47
N PHE A 30 8.09 13.94 6.30
CA PHE A 30 6.68 13.86 5.94
C PHE A 30 6.31 12.39 5.69
N ALA A 31 5.22 11.94 6.30
CA ALA A 31 4.81 10.55 6.21
C ALA A 31 3.44 10.41 5.51
N VAL A 32 3.30 9.38 4.69
CA VAL A 32 2.07 9.05 3.93
C VAL A 32 1.67 7.60 4.15
N ALA A 33 0.44 7.23 3.75
CA ALA A 33 -0.04 5.86 3.67
C ALA A 33 -0.08 5.37 2.21
N PRO A 34 1.02 4.88 1.64
CA PRO A 34 1.07 4.30 0.30
C PRO A 34 0.43 2.90 0.31
N TYR A 35 -0.78 2.80 -0.24
CA TYR A 35 -1.43 1.52 -0.52
C TYR A 35 -1.61 1.32 -2.03
N PHE A 36 -1.59 0.06 -2.48
CA PHE A 36 -1.96 -0.32 -3.84
C PHE A 36 -3.26 -1.14 -3.87
N GLY A 37 -3.94 -1.15 -5.03
CA GLY A 37 -5.14 -1.94 -5.30
C GLY A 37 -6.43 -1.42 -4.64
N GLY A 38 -6.36 -0.35 -3.84
CA GLY A 38 -7.48 0.14 -3.04
C GLY A 38 -8.71 0.57 -3.86
N TYR A 39 -8.51 1.08 -5.08
CA TYR A 39 -9.60 1.53 -5.94
C TYR A 39 -10.54 0.39 -6.37
N ILE A 40 -10.04 -0.85 -6.39
CA ILE A 40 -10.78 -2.05 -6.83
C ILE A 40 -11.86 -2.43 -5.81
N GLY A 41 -11.65 -2.08 -4.53
CA GLY A 41 -12.61 -2.31 -3.46
C GLY A 41 -13.84 -1.41 -3.50
N ASN A 42 -13.81 -0.33 -4.29
CA ASN A 42 -14.93 0.59 -4.44
C ASN A 42 -15.76 0.23 -5.68
N LEU A 43 -16.93 -0.36 -5.47
CA LEU A 43 -17.81 -0.80 -6.57
C LEU A 43 -18.47 0.35 -7.34
N ASN A 44 -18.40 1.59 -6.86
CA ASN A 44 -18.76 2.74 -7.70
C ASN A 44 -17.70 3.01 -8.77
N ASN A 45 -16.43 2.65 -8.51
CA ASN A 45 -15.33 2.77 -9.46
C ASN A 45 -15.21 1.53 -10.33
N VAL A 46 -15.34 0.34 -9.72
CA VAL A 46 -15.16 -0.96 -10.40
C VAL A 46 -16.34 -1.89 -10.11
N PRO A 47 -17.53 -1.68 -10.71
CA PRO A 47 -18.73 -2.46 -10.39
C PRO A 47 -18.59 -3.97 -10.64
N THR A 48 -17.72 -4.35 -11.58
CA THR A 48 -17.49 -5.73 -12.00
C THR A 48 -16.41 -6.45 -11.19
N ALA A 49 -15.79 -5.80 -10.21
CA ALA A 49 -14.71 -6.42 -9.40
C ALA A 49 -15.07 -7.82 -8.84
N PRO A 50 -16.30 -8.10 -8.37
CA PRO A 50 -16.66 -9.43 -7.86
C PRO A 50 -16.61 -10.55 -8.91
N THR A 51 -16.55 -10.24 -10.22
CA THR A 51 -16.48 -11.24 -11.30
C THR A 51 -15.07 -11.51 -11.78
N PHE A 52 -14.06 -10.87 -11.19
CA PHE A 52 -12.67 -11.00 -11.63
C PHE A 52 -12.10 -12.37 -11.24
N SER A 53 -11.19 -12.87 -12.08
CA SER A 53 -10.29 -13.96 -11.68
C SER A 53 -9.13 -13.40 -10.84
N VAL A 54 -8.52 -14.24 -10.00
CA VAL A 54 -7.34 -13.85 -9.22
C VAL A 54 -6.20 -13.33 -10.11
N PRO A 55 -5.79 -13.99 -11.21
CA PRO A 55 -4.73 -13.48 -12.07
C PRO A 55 -5.02 -12.09 -12.65
N TYR A 56 -6.29 -11.83 -13.02
CA TYR A 56 -6.69 -10.51 -13.51
C TYR A 56 -6.64 -9.44 -12.41
N LEU A 57 -7.10 -9.77 -11.20
CA LEU A 57 -6.99 -8.87 -10.05
C LEU A 57 -5.52 -8.52 -9.72
N LEU A 58 -4.63 -9.52 -9.73
CA LEU A 58 -3.21 -9.29 -9.46
C LEU A 58 -2.54 -8.46 -10.57
N SER A 59 -2.94 -8.62 -11.84
CA SER A 59 -2.42 -7.79 -12.92
C SER A 59 -2.87 -6.33 -12.79
N LEU A 60 -4.10 -6.08 -12.34
CA LEU A 60 -4.56 -4.73 -12.00
C LEU A 60 -3.74 -4.10 -10.86
N CYS A 61 -3.40 -4.88 -9.82
CA CYS A 61 -2.52 -4.41 -8.75
C CYS A 61 -1.12 -4.05 -9.27
N GLN A 62 -0.56 -4.85 -10.19
CA GLN A 62 0.73 -4.56 -10.80
C GLN A 62 0.68 -3.28 -11.65
N ILE A 63 -0.41 -3.06 -12.38
CA ILE A 63 -0.63 -1.83 -13.15
C ILE A 63 -0.73 -0.63 -12.22
N ASP A 64 -1.46 -0.76 -11.10
CA ASP A 64 -1.63 0.31 -10.11
C ASP A 64 -0.31 0.71 -9.45
N LEU A 65 0.55 -0.27 -9.13
CA LEU A 65 1.89 -0.04 -8.58
C LEU A 65 2.71 0.89 -9.49
N VAL A 66 2.73 0.62 -10.80
CA VAL A 66 3.55 1.36 -11.76
C VAL A 66 2.93 2.71 -12.13
N ASN A 67 1.64 2.71 -12.44
CA ASN A 67 1.00 3.86 -13.07
C ASN A 67 0.48 4.91 -12.08
N ASN A 68 0.20 4.51 -10.84
CA ASN A 68 -0.34 5.42 -9.82
C ASN A 68 0.57 5.48 -8.60
N HIS A 69 0.81 4.34 -7.95
CA HIS A 69 1.49 4.30 -6.66
C HIS A 69 2.90 4.90 -6.72
N GLN A 70 3.74 4.44 -7.66
CA GLN A 70 5.07 5.00 -7.89
C GLN A 70 5.05 6.47 -8.33
N VAL A 71 4.06 6.85 -9.16
CA VAL A 71 3.90 8.25 -9.61
C VAL A 71 3.63 9.18 -8.42
N PHE A 72 2.75 8.79 -7.50
CA PHE A 72 2.47 9.56 -6.29
C PHE A 72 3.66 9.56 -5.32
N THR A 73 4.36 8.44 -5.16
CA THR A 73 5.59 8.39 -4.35
C THR A 73 6.62 9.38 -4.90
N ARG A 74 6.86 9.39 -6.22
CA ARG A 74 7.76 10.36 -6.88
C ARG A 74 7.36 11.79 -6.60
N GLN A 75 6.08 12.13 -6.77
CA GLN A 75 5.58 13.49 -6.54
C GLN A 75 5.77 13.93 -5.08
N ASN A 76 5.37 13.10 -4.12
CA ASN A 76 5.60 13.38 -2.70
C ASN A 76 7.10 13.48 -2.37
N ARG A 77 7.94 12.69 -3.05
CA ARG A 77 9.38 12.69 -2.83
C ARG A 77 10.04 13.95 -3.39
N VAL A 78 9.55 14.49 -4.50
CA VAL A 78 9.95 15.81 -5.02
C VAL A 78 9.54 16.90 -4.03
N ASP A 79 8.28 16.91 -3.59
CA ASP A 79 7.74 17.95 -2.72
C ASP A 79 8.44 17.98 -1.35
N THR A 80 8.73 16.82 -0.77
CA THR A 80 9.45 16.71 0.52
C THR A 80 10.89 17.19 0.41
N THR A 81 11.62 16.84 -0.66
CA THR A 81 13.02 17.28 -0.83
C THR A 81 13.19 18.75 -1.09
N GLN A 82 12.26 19.38 -1.80
CA GLN A 82 12.24 20.85 -1.94
C GLN A 82 12.18 21.57 -0.58
N ARG A 83 11.73 20.86 0.47
CA ARG A 83 11.53 21.37 1.84
C ARG A 83 12.50 20.77 2.85
N GLY A 84 13.51 20.02 2.40
CA GLY A 84 14.49 19.38 3.27
C GLY A 84 13.95 18.24 4.13
N LEU A 85 12.78 17.67 3.79
CA LEU A 85 12.14 16.58 4.52
C LEU A 85 12.45 15.22 3.89
N LYS A 86 12.52 14.18 4.73
CA LYS A 86 12.43 12.78 4.30
C LYS A 86 10.99 12.42 3.94
N LEU A 87 10.80 11.49 2.99
CA LEU A 87 9.50 10.86 2.74
C LEU A 87 9.45 9.49 3.39
N LEU A 88 8.46 9.25 4.27
CA LEU A 88 8.25 7.98 4.96
C LEU A 88 6.88 7.39 4.64
N ALA A 89 6.73 6.07 4.73
CA ALA A 89 5.43 5.42 4.83
C ALA A 89 5.12 5.12 6.30
N TYR A 90 4.07 5.72 6.86
CA TYR A 90 3.64 5.37 8.22
C TYR A 90 2.85 4.06 8.27
N GLU A 91 2.28 3.65 7.14
CA GLU A 91 1.70 2.34 6.89
C GLU A 91 1.63 2.10 5.38
N GLY A 92 1.58 0.85 4.93
CA GLY A 92 1.44 0.55 3.51
C GLY A 92 1.29 -0.94 3.20
N GLY A 93 1.22 -1.23 1.90
CA GLY A 93 0.99 -2.54 1.32
C GLY A 93 -0.27 -2.58 0.45
N GLN A 94 -0.92 -3.73 0.38
CA GLN A 94 -2.17 -3.88 -0.37
C GLN A 94 -3.38 -3.33 0.41
N HIS A 95 -4.39 -2.79 -0.29
CA HIS A 95 -5.69 -2.39 0.28
C HIS A 95 -6.89 -3.01 -0.46
N LEU A 96 -6.82 -4.32 -0.73
CA LEU A 96 -7.91 -5.12 -1.28
C LEU A 96 -8.94 -5.44 -0.19
N VAL A 97 -9.84 -4.48 0.06
CA VAL A 97 -10.96 -4.58 1.00
C VAL A 97 -12.19 -3.91 0.38
N GLY A 98 -13.38 -4.42 0.65
CA GLY A 98 -14.62 -3.77 0.20
C GLY A 98 -14.79 -2.39 0.84
N VAL A 99 -15.05 -1.36 0.03
CA VAL A 99 -15.22 0.03 0.48
C VAL A 99 -16.70 0.41 0.50
N GLY A 100 -17.16 1.04 1.59
CA GLY A 100 -18.55 1.47 1.74
C GLY A 100 -19.51 0.28 1.71
N ALA A 101 -20.55 0.36 0.88
CA ALA A 101 -21.54 -0.72 0.73
C ALA A 101 -20.93 -2.05 0.24
N ALA A 102 -19.75 -2.03 -0.36
CA ALA A 102 -19.05 -3.24 -0.81
C ALA A 102 -18.40 -4.03 0.33
N GLN A 103 -18.27 -3.46 1.54
CA GLN A 103 -17.64 -4.14 2.68
C GLN A 103 -18.34 -5.47 3.02
N SER A 104 -19.67 -5.52 2.95
CA SER A 104 -20.45 -6.73 3.23
C SER A 104 -20.61 -7.65 2.00
N ASN A 105 -19.95 -7.35 0.88
CA ASN A 105 -20.01 -8.20 -0.31
C ASN A 105 -19.10 -9.44 -0.12
N GLN A 106 -19.72 -10.59 0.15
CA GLN A 106 -18.99 -11.83 0.41
C GLN A 106 -18.19 -12.33 -0.80
N THR A 107 -18.72 -12.18 -2.01
CA THR A 107 -18.02 -12.59 -3.24
C THR A 107 -16.73 -11.80 -3.43
N LEU A 108 -16.80 -10.48 -3.26
CA LEU A 108 -15.64 -9.59 -3.31
C LEU A 108 -14.62 -9.93 -2.21
N THR A 109 -15.11 -10.14 -0.98
CA THR A 109 -14.28 -10.55 0.15
C THR A 109 -13.54 -11.85 -0.16
N ASN A 110 -14.24 -12.88 -0.66
CA ASN A 110 -13.64 -14.17 -1.01
C ASN A 110 -12.59 -14.03 -2.10
N LEU A 111 -12.84 -13.22 -3.13
CA LEU A 111 -11.86 -12.91 -4.18
C LEU A 111 -10.60 -12.28 -3.58
N PHE A 112 -10.74 -11.26 -2.73
CA PHE A 112 -9.61 -10.57 -2.11
C PHE A 112 -8.83 -11.47 -1.15
N VAL A 113 -9.50 -12.28 -0.33
CA VAL A 113 -8.83 -13.27 0.54
C VAL A 113 -8.03 -14.26 -0.30
N THR A 114 -8.63 -14.79 -1.38
CA THR A 114 -7.97 -15.76 -2.28
C THR A 114 -6.75 -15.14 -2.94
N ALA A 115 -6.86 -13.91 -3.48
CA ALA A 115 -5.75 -13.21 -4.10
C ALA A 115 -4.61 -12.91 -3.12
N ASN A 116 -4.91 -12.60 -1.85
CA ASN A 116 -3.90 -12.36 -0.82
C ASN A 116 -3.12 -13.63 -0.40
N ARG A 117 -3.64 -14.82 -0.72
CA ARG A 117 -2.97 -16.12 -0.51
C ARG A 117 -2.30 -16.65 -1.79
N ASP A 118 -2.54 -16.03 -2.94
CA ASP A 118 -1.98 -16.47 -4.21
C ASP A 118 -0.47 -16.19 -4.30
N PRO A 119 0.35 -17.11 -4.85
CA PRO A 119 1.79 -16.90 -5.00
C PRO A 119 2.18 -15.62 -5.75
N GLY A 120 1.33 -15.13 -6.67
CA GLY A 120 1.58 -13.89 -7.40
C GLY A 120 1.63 -12.64 -6.51
N MET A 121 1.03 -12.68 -5.31
CA MET A 121 1.12 -11.58 -4.33
C MET A 121 2.55 -11.35 -3.82
N ARG A 122 3.42 -12.38 -3.88
CA ARG A 122 4.85 -12.27 -3.54
C ARG A 122 5.54 -11.19 -4.38
N GLN A 123 5.35 -11.24 -5.70
CA GLN A 123 5.97 -10.28 -6.61
C GLN A 123 5.43 -8.85 -6.40
N LEU A 124 4.15 -8.71 -6.06
CA LEU A 124 3.55 -7.40 -5.79
C LEU A 124 4.19 -6.72 -4.57
N TYR A 125 4.38 -7.43 -3.45
CA TYR A 125 5.05 -6.86 -2.27
C TYR A 125 6.53 -6.53 -2.53
N TYR A 126 7.23 -7.37 -3.29
CA TYR A 126 8.59 -7.06 -3.73
C TYR A 126 8.61 -5.77 -4.57
N ASN A 127 7.72 -5.66 -5.57
CA ASN A 127 7.65 -4.52 -6.48
C ASN A 127 7.22 -3.22 -5.78
N ASP A 128 6.33 -3.32 -4.78
CA ASP A 128 5.88 -2.21 -3.94
C ASP A 128 7.06 -1.58 -3.18
N LEU A 129 7.79 -2.40 -2.43
CA LEU A 129 8.98 -1.96 -1.70
C LEU A 129 10.06 -1.47 -2.66
N ASN A 130 10.38 -2.24 -3.70
CA ASN A 130 11.38 -1.83 -4.68
C ASN A 130 11.03 -0.47 -5.32
N GLY A 131 9.76 -0.26 -5.68
CA GLY A 131 9.28 1.01 -6.21
C GLY A 131 9.46 2.16 -5.24
N TRP A 132 9.04 1.98 -3.99
CA TRP A 132 9.17 2.99 -2.94
C TRP A 132 10.60 3.50 -2.78
N PHE A 133 11.54 2.57 -2.62
CA PHE A 133 12.95 2.92 -2.41
C PHE A 133 13.65 3.38 -3.70
N THR A 134 13.24 2.88 -4.88
CA THR A 134 13.76 3.37 -6.18
C THR A 134 13.40 4.84 -6.42
N GLU A 135 12.23 5.27 -5.98
CA GLU A 135 11.83 6.69 -6.06
C GLU A 135 12.59 7.58 -5.06
N GLY A 136 13.43 7.01 -4.19
CA GLY A 136 14.27 7.73 -3.24
C GLY A 136 13.60 8.06 -1.90
N ALA A 137 12.46 7.41 -1.61
CA ALA A 137 11.85 7.48 -0.30
C ALA A 137 12.68 6.70 0.74
N ASP A 138 12.44 6.97 2.03
CA ASP A 138 13.21 6.41 3.14
C ASP A 138 12.40 5.27 3.78
N LEU A 139 12.12 5.29 5.09
CA LEU A 139 11.37 4.24 5.80
C LEU A 139 10.03 3.82 5.12
N PHE A 140 9.79 2.51 5.05
CA PHE A 140 8.47 1.94 4.75
C PHE A 140 7.98 1.07 5.92
N MET A 141 6.92 1.49 6.61
CA MET A 141 6.25 0.64 7.61
C MET A 141 5.12 -0.14 6.95
N LEU A 142 5.25 -1.47 6.93
CA LEU A 142 4.16 -2.35 6.52
C LEU A 142 3.06 -2.31 7.58
N TYR A 143 1.80 -2.15 7.16
CA TYR A 143 0.69 -1.86 8.07
C TYR A 143 0.53 -2.91 9.19
N ARG A 144 0.68 -4.20 8.86
CA ARG A 144 0.42 -5.27 9.83
C ARG A 144 1.26 -6.52 9.59
N LEU A 145 1.95 -6.99 10.63
CA LEU A 145 2.67 -8.28 10.58
C LEU A 145 1.70 -9.47 10.61
N THR A 146 0.80 -9.54 11.60
CA THR A 146 -0.07 -10.70 11.84
C THR A 146 -1.54 -10.30 11.93
N GLY A 147 -2.41 -10.98 11.17
CA GLY A 147 -3.87 -10.87 11.32
C GLY A 147 -4.65 -11.62 10.26
N ASP A 148 -5.80 -12.17 10.67
CA ASP A 148 -6.71 -12.92 9.81
C ASP A 148 -7.22 -12.10 8.61
N TYR A 149 -7.61 -12.83 7.56
CA TYR A 149 -8.13 -12.27 6.33
C TYR A 149 -9.66 -12.35 6.30
N GLY A 150 -10.32 -11.23 5.97
CA GLY A 150 -11.78 -11.19 5.86
C GLY A 150 -12.33 -9.86 5.33
N GLN A 151 -13.61 -9.60 5.61
CA GLN A 151 -14.32 -8.42 5.10
C GLN A 151 -13.75 -7.07 5.58
N TYR A 152 -13.00 -7.08 6.69
CA TYR A 152 -12.29 -5.92 7.23
C TYR A 152 -10.86 -5.80 6.71
N GLY A 153 -10.50 -6.59 5.69
CA GLY A 153 -9.21 -6.57 5.03
C GLY A 153 -8.38 -7.82 5.29
N SER A 154 -7.38 -7.99 4.44
CA SER A 154 -6.39 -9.07 4.50
C SER A 154 -5.01 -8.48 4.74
N PHE A 155 -4.83 -7.79 5.85
CA PHE A 155 -3.68 -6.88 6.02
C PHE A 155 -2.41 -7.53 6.54
N GLY A 156 -2.52 -8.63 7.30
CA GLY A 156 -1.35 -9.32 7.83
C GLY A 156 -0.43 -9.79 6.71
N LEU A 157 0.89 -9.69 6.92
CA LEU A 157 1.85 -10.47 6.13
C LEU A 157 1.64 -11.95 6.41
N VAL A 158 1.35 -12.33 7.66
CA VAL A 158 0.89 -13.67 8.06
C VAL A 158 -0.48 -13.58 8.72
N GLU A 159 -1.24 -14.66 8.68
CA GLU A 159 -2.59 -14.72 9.26
C GLU A 159 -2.52 -14.97 10.78
N TRP A 160 -1.63 -15.87 11.22
CA TRP A 160 -1.35 -16.15 12.64
C TRP A 160 0.17 -16.27 12.91
N GLN A 161 0.57 -16.15 14.19
CA GLN A 161 1.99 -16.06 14.57
C GLN A 161 2.84 -17.26 14.15
N SER A 162 2.29 -18.47 14.25
CA SER A 162 2.96 -19.73 13.90
C SER A 162 2.70 -20.19 12.46
N GLN A 163 2.17 -19.32 11.58
CA GLN A 163 2.02 -19.67 10.17
C GLN A 163 3.40 -20.00 9.59
N PRO A 164 3.57 -21.17 8.92
CA PRO A 164 4.80 -21.46 8.20
C PRO A 164 5.10 -20.35 7.20
N ARG A 165 6.26 -19.69 7.32
CA ARG A 165 6.58 -18.51 6.51
C ARG A 165 6.65 -18.80 5.00
N SER A 166 6.99 -20.03 4.64
CA SER A 166 6.98 -20.53 3.26
C SER A 166 5.60 -20.56 2.61
N THR A 167 4.51 -20.48 3.38
CA THR A 167 3.14 -20.45 2.86
C THR A 167 2.53 -19.05 2.83
N SER A 168 3.29 -18.01 3.17
CA SER A 168 2.84 -16.62 3.08
C SER A 168 3.53 -15.88 1.91
N PRO A 169 2.84 -15.65 0.79
CA PRO A 169 3.39 -14.93 -0.35
C PRO A 169 3.84 -13.50 0.02
N LYS A 170 3.08 -12.79 0.86
CA LYS A 170 3.41 -11.43 1.27
C LYS A 170 4.68 -11.36 2.08
N TRP A 171 4.82 -12.25 3.06
CA TRP A 171 6.04 -12.35 3.85
C TRP A 171 7.23 -12.65 2.96
N LEU A 172 7.09 -13.61 2.04
CA LEU A 172 8.15 -13.95 1.09
C LEU A 172 8.54 -12.76 0.22
N GLY A 173 7.58 -11.98 -0.29
CA GLY A 173 7.86 -10.81 -1.12
C GLY A 173 8.63 -9.71 -0.37
N VAL A 174 8.32 -9.52 0.91
CA VAL A 174 9.06 -8.61 1.79
C VAL A 174 10.48 -9.13 2.06
N MET A 175 10.63 -10.43 2.32
CA MET A 175 11.94 -11.04 2.58
C MET A 175 12.84 -11.03 1.35
N ASP A 176 12.29 -11.27 0.16
CA ASP A 176 13.00 -11.15 -1.11
C ASP A 176 13.60 -9.76 -1.28
N TYR A 177 12.82 -8.71 -0.96
CA TYR A 177 13.30 -7.32 -1.04
C TYR A 177 14.44 -7.07 -0.05
N LEU A 178 14.36 -7.64 1.15
CA LEU A 178 15.40 -7.53 2.18
C LEU A 178 16.63 -8.40 1.90
N GLY A 179 16.58 -9.30 0.90
CA GLY A 179 17.68 -10.18 0.51
C GLY A 179 17.81 -11.46 1.36
N TYR A 180 16.70 -12.00 1.86
CA TYR A 180 16.63 -13.25 2.63
C TYR A 180 15.97 -14.41 1.88
#